data_AF-A0A9D1A1E0-F1
#
_entry.id   AF-A0A9D1A1E0-F1
#
_cell.length_a   1.000
_cell.length_b   1.000
_cell.length_c   1.000
_cell.angle_alpha   90.00
_cell.angle_beta   90.00
_cell.angle_gamma   90.00
#
_symmetry.space_group_name_H-M   'P 1'
#
loop_
_entity.id
_entity.type
_entity.pdbx_description
1 polymer ?
#
loop_
_entity_poly.entity_id
_entity_poly.type
_entity_poly.pdbx_seq_one_letter_code
_entity_poly.pdbx_strand_id
1 'polypeptide(L)'
;MAPILRTIVGVGISAALAFGMMPVASAAEDARADEDCTVHTSAVPASSADGDPSVGASASFGQTDLKENSWRYQNGELIPEEDGSDGDSSAAARAGEAWSLSEYGYLSSDGNVIEGALNKGIDVSEHQGWIDWEKVKADGIDFAIIRCGYGSDYASQDDDWWEYNVSECERLGIPYGVYLYSYAQNPEMARSEADHALRLLEGHHPTIPVFFDMEDSSTFIYNEDGSINLSASRKNFGDMAEIFCEAMENAGYWAGVYANLTWFNTYLTDERFELYMRWVAQYNNSCWYDGQYMFWQCTSSAYVDGVDGPVDLNFEYFGFCYPSDVGRYDWYVQDGSYFYTSKFGYLTGYDNQWMPNGTLTRGMVATVLWRAAGKPWADAANFADVDYGQWYGSAIEWARQYGIISGYGNTNTFGPEDAVTREQLAVMLANYARAYANVGTWSDGSRLSTKPDAGAVSSWAWDALAWAVDCGIIAGTPDANGTEWITPQNNATRAEAAKMLTKFLRDVL
;
A
#
# COMPACT_ATOMS: atom_id res chain seq x y z
N MET A 1 -32.00 -5.66 73.81
CA MET A 1 -31.61 -6.52 72.67
C MET A 1 -31.77 -5.68 71.41
N ALA A 2 -30.66 -5.21 70.86
CA ALA A 2 -30.56 -4.39 69.66
C ALA A 2 -29.36 -4.93 68.85
N PRO A 3 -29.48 -5.09 67.51
CA PRO A 3 -28.40 -5.65 66.71
C PRO A 3 -27.40 -4.56 66.28
N ILE A 4 -26.16 -5.00 66.17
CA ILE A 4 -24.96 -4.23 65.86
C ILE A 4 -24.84 -4.03 64.34
N LEU A 5 -24.75 -2.76 63.92
CA LEU A 5 -24.27 -2.37 62.58
C LEU A 5 -22.79 -2.74 62.44
N ARG A 6 -22.42 -3.40 61.34
CA ARG A 6 -21.03 -3.46 60.86
C ARG A 6 -20.89 -2.68 59.55
N THR A 7 -20.13 -1.61 59.65
CA THR A 7 -19.57 -0.80 58.56
C THR A 7 -18.59 -1.62 57.73
N ILE A 8 -18.78 -1.65 56.41
CA ILE A 8 -17.80 -2.13 55.44
C ILE A 8 -16.93 -0.93 55.06
N VAL A 9 -15.64 -0.98 55.40
CA VAL A 9 -14.62 -0.07 54.87
C VAL A 9 -13.99 -0.77 53.68
N GLY A 10 -14.13 -0.18 52.49
CA GLY A 10 -13.45 -0.60 51.27
C GLY A 10 -11.96 -0.27 51.34
N VAL A 11 -11.13 -1.25 50.97
CA VAL A 11 -9.74 -1.05 50.60
C VAL A 11 -9.64 -1.42 49.13
N GLY A 12 -9.45 -0.41 48.29
CA GLY A 12 -9.15 -0.58 46.87
C GLY A 12 -7.74 -1.16 46.71
N ILE A 13 -7.64 -2.19 45.87
CA ILE A 13 -6.37 -2.66 45.32
C ILE A 13 -6.45 -2.39 43.83
N SER A 14 -5.82 -1.30 43.40
CA SER A 14 -5.47 -1.06 42.01
C SER A 14 -4.31 -1.99 41.65
N ALA A 15 -4.57 -3.00 40.84
CA ALA A 15 -3.52 -3.76 40.17
C ALA A 15 -3.14 -3.01 38.90
N ALA A 16 -2.02 -2.28 38.97
CA ALA A 16 -1.31 -1.80 37.78
C ALA A 16 -0.68 -3.01 37.09
N LEU A 17 -1.19 -3.40 35.93
CA LEU A 17 -0.50 -4.31 35.02
C LEU A 17 0.38 -3.44 34.11
N ALA A 18 1.69 -3.54 34.36
CA ALA A 18 2.72 -2.98 33.52
C ALA A 18 2.69 -3.68 32.15
N PHE A 19 2.42 -2.91 31.09
CA PHE A 19 2.76 -3.31 29.72
C PHE A 19 4.29 -3.25 29.60
N GLY A 20 4.94 -4.40 29.75
CA GLY A 20 6.32 -4.57 29.30
C GLY A 20 6.30 -4.72 27.78
N MET A 21 6.84 -3.72 27.08
CA MET A 21 7.21 -3.81 25.67
C MET A 21 8.11 -5.05 25.48
N MET A 22 7.69 -5.97 24.62
CA MET A 22 8.56 -7.04 24.10
C MET A 22 9.15 -6.61 22.75
N PRO A 23 10.42 -6.90 22.49
CA PRO A 23 11.14 -6.45 21.30
C PRO A 23 10.69 -7.25 20.06
N VAL A 24 10.56 -6.55 18.93
CA VAL A 24 10.36 -7.17 17.61
C VAL A 24 11.67 -7.82 17.18
N ALA A 25 11.64 -9.13 16.93
CA ALA A 25 12.79 -9.86 16.39
C ALA A 25 12.79 -9.74 14.86
N SER A 26 13.94 -9.34 14.32
CA SER A 26 14.21 -9.16 12.90
C SER A 26 13.99 -10.43 12.09
N ALA A 27 13.26 -10.32 10.99
CA ALA A 27 13.12 -11.38 9.99
C ALA A 27 13.65 -10.86 8.65
N ALA A 28 14.97 -10.80 8.51
CA ALA A 28 15.66 -10.58 7.25
C ALA A 28 16.70 -11.69 7.09
N GLU A 29 16.28 -12.82 6.54
CA GLU A 29 17.16 -13.78 5.86
C GLU A 29 16.26 -14.69 5.01
N ASP A 30 16.67 -14.90 3.75
CA ASP A 30 16.08 -15.76 2.69
C ASP A 30 14.95 -15.22 1.80
N ALA A 31 15.14 -14.04 1.21
CA ALA A 31 14.55 -13.71 -0.09
C ALA A 31 15.58 -13.02 -1.00
N ARG A 32 16.61 -13.77 -1.43
CA ARG A 32 17.40 -13.40 -2.61
C ARG A 32 17.12 -14.38 -3.73
N ALA A 33 16.34 -13.92 -4.70
CA ALA A 33 16.37 -14.43 -6.07
C ALA A 33 16.52 -13.21 -6.97
N ASP A 34 17.77 -12.90 -7.31
CA ASP A 34 18.12 -12.09 -8.46
C ASP A 34 17.63 -12.83 -9.71
N GLU A 35 16.55 -12.42 -10.39
CA GLU A 35 16.38 -12.64 -11.83
C GLU A 35 15.50 -11.52 -12.47
N ASP A 36 16.03 -11.05 -13.60
CA ASP A 36 15.62 -9.97 -14.51
C ASP A 36 14.10 -9.75 -14.68
N CYS A 37 13.60 -8.57 -14.26
CA CYS A 37 12.22 -8.14 -14.53
C CYS A 37 12.13 -7.56 -15.95
N THR A 38 12.35 -8.38 -16.98
CA THR A 38 12.11 -7.96 -18.37
C THR A 38 10.63 -8.09 -18.72
N VAL A 39 9.96 -6.96 -18.90
CA VAL A 39 8.61 -6.90 -19.46
C VAL A 39 8.66 -7.32 -20.93
N HIS A 40 8.27 -8.57 -21.23
CA HIS A 40 7.94 -8.95 -22.60
C HIS A 40 6.59 -8.34 -22.98
N THR A 41 6.62 -7.17 -23.62
CA THR A 41 5.45 -6.56 -24.25
C THR A 41 5.00 -7.46 -25.42
N SER A 42 3.92 -8.21 -25.23
CA SER A 42 3.18 -8.74 -26.38
C SER A 42 2.45 -7.58 -27.04
N ALA A 43 3.01 -7.08 -28.15
CA ALA A 43 2.40 -6.06 -28.98
C ALA A 43 0.96 -6.47 -29.36
N VAL A 44 -0.02 -5.72 -28.83
CA VAL A 44 -1.40 -5.79 -29.30
C VAL A 44 -1.43 -5.09 -30.67
N PRO A 45 -1.95 -5.71 -31.74
CA PRO A 45 -2.03 -5.04 -33.02
C PRO A 45 -3.01 -3.86 -32.91
N ALA A 46 -2.55 -2.68 -33.34
CA ALA A 46 -3.36 -1.49 -33.46
C ALA A 46 -4.65 -1.79 -34.25
N SER A 47 -5.78 -1.83 -33.56
CA SER A 47 -7.08 -1.80 -34.21
C SER A 47 -7.33 -0.36 -34.66
N SER A 48 -7.39 -0.17 -35.97
CA SER A 48 -7.76 1.08 -36.63
C SER A 48 -9.10 1.58 -36.10
N ALA A 49 -9.06 2.58 -35.22
CA ALA A 49 -10.20 3.44 -34.99
C ALA A 49 -10.31 4.36 -36.21
N ASP A 50 -11.35 4.13 -37.01
CA ASP A 50 -11.77 5.08 -38.04
C ASP A 50 -12.05 6.43 -37.37
N GLY A 51 -11.13 7.37 -37.57
CA GLY A 51 -11.17 8.70 -37.00
C GLY A 51 -12.31 9.51 -37.58
N ASP A 52 -13.14 10.06 -36.70
CA ASP A 52 -13.91 11.27 -36.97
C ASP A 52 -12.96 12.47 -36.86
N PRO A 53 -12.65 13.19 -37.95
CA PRO A 53 -11.70 14.29 -37.93
C PRO A 53 -12.40 15.57 -37.48
N SER A 54 -12.83 15.63 -36.21
CA SER A 54 -13.25 16.89 -35.59
C SER A 54 -13.19 16.88 -34.06
N VAL A 55 -11.98 16.78 -33.52
CA VAL A 55 -11.63 17.35 -32.20
C VAL A 55 -10.25 17.98 -32.45
N GLY A 56 -10.13 19.28 -32.69
CA GLY A 56 -10.41 20.35 -31.75
C GLY A 56 -9.04 20.86 -31.31
N ALA A 57 -8.60 22.00 -31.85
CA ALA A 57 -7.29 22.60 -31.60
C ALA A 57 -6.92 22.60 -30.10
N SER A 58 -5.64 22.35 -29.77
CA SER A 58 -5.12 22.50 -28.42
C SER A 58 -5.51 23.89 -27.90
N ALA A 59 -6.34 23.90 -26.86
CA ALA A 59 -6.64 25.14 -26.17
C ALA A 59 -5.34 25.58 -25.49
N SER A 60 -4.72 26.65 -25.99
CA SER A 60 -3.62 27.29 -25.29
C SER A 60 -4.16 27.83 -23.97
N PHE A 61 -3.94 27.12 -22.87
CA PHE A 61 -4.40 27.46 -21.51
C PHE A 61 -3.70 28.69 -20.89
N GLY A 62 -2.84 29.40 -21.63
CA GLY A 62 -2.23 30.65 -21.16
C GLY A 62 -1.25 30.46 -19.99
N GLN A 63 -0.57 29.32 -19.93
CA GLN A 63 0.37 28.94 -18.87
C GLN A 63 1.85 29.13 -19.29
N THR A 64 2.23 30.28 -19.83
CA THR A 64 3.60 30.45 -20.41
C THR A 64 4.69 30.81 -19.41
N ASP A 65 4.34 31.16 -18.17
CA ASP A 65 5.26 31.65 -17.13
C ASP A 65 5.00 30.98 -15.76
N LEU A 66 4.84 29.65 -15.75
CA LEU A 66 4.67 28.90 -14.51
C LEU A 66 5.99 28.78 -13.74
N LYS A 67 5.87 28.79 -12.41
CA LYS A 67 6.97 28.65 -11.45
C LYS A 67 6.49 27.82 -10.28
N GLU A 68 7.23 26.79 -9.90
CA GLU A 68 6.79 25.80 -8.91
C GLU A 68 6.51 26.47 -7.58
N ASN A 69 5.33 26.21 -7.02
CA ASN A 69 4.92 26.76 -5.74
C ASN A 69 4.31 25.66 -4.89
N SER A 70 5.10 25.18 -3.96
CA SER A 70 4.66 24.18 -3.00
C SER A 70 5.08 24.58 -1.60
N TRP A 71 4.89 23.67 -0.66
CA TRP A 71 5.43 23.82 0.68
C TRP A 71 6.97 23.84 0.71
N ARG A 72 7.62 23.42 -0.39
CA ARG A 72 9.08 23.43 -0.56
C ARG A 72 9.60 24.52 -1.49
N TYR A 73 8.81 24.94 -2.48
CA TYR A 73 9.23 25.92 -3.48
C TYR A 73 8.39 27.19 -3.43
N GLN A 74 9.04 28.34 -3.58
CA GLN A 74 8.38 29.63 -3.78
C GLN A 74 8.94 30.27 -5.06
N ASN A 75 8.08 30.45 -6.06
CA ASN A 75 8.41 30.96 -7.39
C ASN A 75 9.51 30.16 -8.11
N GLY A 76 9.49 28.84 -7.97
CA GLY A 76 10.46 27.94 -8.60
C GLY A 76 11.84 27.94 -7.93
N GLU A 77 11.99 28.63 -6.81
CA GLU A 77 13.19 28.57 -5.97
C GLU A 77 12.87 27.80 -4.68
N LEU A 78 13.84 27.03 -4.19
CA LEU A 78 13.73 26.31 -2.92
C LEU A 78 13.53 27.32 -1.78
N ILE A 79 12.51 27.13 -0.95
CA ILE A 79 12.28 27.92 0.26
C ILE A 79 13.47 27.66 1.20
N PRO A 80 14.24 28.69 1.60
CA PRO A 80 15.33 28.51 2.56
C PRO A 80 14.79 27.97 3.88
N GLU A 81 15.41 26.94 4.46
CA GLU A 81 15.05 26.43 5.78
C GLU A 81 15.20 27.55 6.83
N GLU A 82 14.09 28.18 7.23
CA GLU A 82 14.01 28.97 8.46
C GLU A 82 13.82 28.01 9.63
N ASP A 83 14.86 27.89 10.47
CA ASP A 83 14.87 27.35 11.83
C ASP A 83 13.60 26.62 12.33
N GLY A 84 13.37 25.40 11.83
CA GLY A 84 12.65 24.35 12.54
C GLY A 84 11.13 24.44 12.60
N SER A 85 10.47 25.02 11.58
CA SER A 85 8.99 24.93 11.47
C SER A 85 8.48 23.77 10.60
N ASP A 86 9.33 23.15 9.78
CA ASP A 86 9.05 21.84 9.21
C ASP A 86 9.59 20.78 10.18
N GLY A 87 8.93 19.64 10.28
CA GLY A 87 9.18 18.59 11.28
C GLY A 87 10.58 17.94 11.26
N ASP A 88 11.59 18.58 10.67
CA ASP A 88 12.98 18.33 11.00
C ASP A 88 13.25 18.81 12.44
N SER A 89 12.72 18.06 13.40
CA SER A 89 13.20 18.16 14.77
C SER A 89 14.67 17.75 14.73
N SER A 90 15.52 18.75 14.66
CA SER A 90 16.93 18.80 15.03
C SER A 90 17.15 18.13 16.40
N ALA A 91 17.05 16.81 16.42
CA ALA A 91 17.24 15.95 17.57
C ALA A 91 17.66 14.57 17.06
N ALA A 92 18.92 14.52 16.64
CA ALA A 92 19.72 13.32 16.42
C ALA A 92 19.60 12.66 15.04
N ALA A 93 20.12 13.33 14.02
CA ALA A 93 21.15 12.67 13.24
C ALA A 93 22.20 12.13 14.23
N ARG A 94 22.06 10.88 14.67
CA ARG A 94 23.23 10.11 15.10
C ARG A 94 24.04 9.84 13.85
N ALA A 95 24.84 10.86 13.54
CA ALA A 95 25.70 11.00 12.39
C ALA A 95 26.47 9.71 12.10
N GLY A 96 26.17 9.10 10.96
CA GLY A 96 26.89 7.97 10.39
C GLY A 96 26.02 7.05 9.52
N GLU A 97 24.79 6.76 9.97
CA GLU A 97 24.02 5.61 9.43
C GLU A 97 22.56 5.95 9.08
N ALA A 98 22.12 7.22 9.21
CA ALA A 98 20.76 7.62 8.83
C ALA A 98 20.48 7.23 7.36
N TRP A 99 19.30 6.64 7.14
CA TRP A 99 18.84 6.16 5.82
C TRP A 99 19.68 5.05 5.18
N SER A 100 20.64 4.49 5.92
CA SER A 100 21.46 3.38 5.44
C SER A 100 20.78 2.03 5.68
N LEU A 101 21.20 1.02 4.92
CA LEU A 101 20.76 -0.36 5.11
C LEU A 101 21.60 -1.03 6.20
N SER A 102 20.94 -1.53 7.24
CA SER A 102 21.54 -2.38 8.27
C SER A 102 21.21 -3.86 8.05
N GLU A 103 21.75 -4.75 8.89
CA GLU A 103 21.35 -6.18 8.90
C GLU A 103 19.86 -6.39 9.22
N TYR A 104 19.20 -5.40 9.81
CA TYR A 104 17.80 -5.47 10.23
C TYR A 104 16.83 -4.73 9.30
N GLY A 105 17.33 -3.99 8.31
CA GLY A 105 16.55 -3.12 7.43
C GLY A 105 17.09 -1.69 7.36
N TYR A 106 16.39 -0.82 6.64
CA TYR A 106 16.78 0.59 6.51
C TYR A 106 16.57 1.35 7.81
N LEU A 107 17.50 2.25 8.14
CA LEU A 107 17.46 3.04 9.36
C LEU A 107 16.83 4.42 9.10
N SER A 108 15.96 4.88 9.98
CA SER A 108 15.43 6.25 10.00
C SER A 108 16.48 7.26 10.44
N SER A 109 16.15 8.56 10.38
CA SER A 109 17.00 9.64 10.89
C SER A 109 17.41 9.48 12.36
N ASP A 110 16.56 8.88 13.19
CA ASP A 110 16.84 8.61 14.62
C ASP A 110 17.45 7.22 14.88
N GLY A 111 17.75 6.45 13.84
CA GLY A 111 18.44 5.15 13.90
C GLY A 111 17.54 3.95 14.21
N ASN A 112 16.22 4.11 14.15
CA ASN A 112 15.28 2.98 14.25
C ASN A 112 15.11 2.31 12.89
N VAL A 113 14.72 1.03 12.88
CA VAL A 113 14.38 0.34 11.63
C VAL A 113 13.08 0.92 11.06
N ILE A 114 13.10 1.26 9.77
CA ILE A 114 11.91 1.64 9.01
C ILE A 114 11.18 0.35 8.63
N GLU A 115 10.26 -0.07 9.50
CA GLU A 115 9.50 -1.31 9.34
C GLU A 115 8.78 -1.36 7.99
N GLY A 116 9.03 -2.44 7.24
CA GLY A 116 8.38 -2.69 5.94
C GLY A 116 8.99 -1.98 4.73
N ALA A 117 10.02 -1.12 4.91
CA ALA A 117 10.74 -0.55 3.78
C ALA A 117 11.52 -1.65 3.03
N LEU A 118 11.27 -1.77 1.73
CA LEU A 118 11.86 -2.78 0.86
C LEU A 118 13.00 -2.22 0.02
N ASN A 119 12.85 -0.99 -0.46
CA ASN A 119 13.81 -0.35 -1.34
C ASN A 119 14.02 1.12 -0.96
N LYS A 120 15.22 1.65 -1.23
CA LYS A 120 15.58 3.06 -1.05
C LYS A 120 15.80 3.72 -2.39
N GLY A 121 15.20 4.89 -2.60
CA GLY A 121 15.25 5.58 -3.88
C GLY A 121 15.35 7.08 -3.75
N ILE A 122 15.60 7.75 -4.87
CA ILE A 122 15.60 9.21 -4.99
C ILE A 122 14.52 9.67 -5.96
N ASP A 123 14.03 10.89 -5.78
CA ASP A 123 13.31 11.60 -6.84
C ASP A 123 14.11 12.79 -7.33
N VAL A 124 14.10 13.01 -8.64
CA VAL A 124 15.01 13.94 -9.32
C VAL A 124 14.32 14.69 -10.45
N SER A 125 14.86 15.86 -10.73
CA SER A 125 14.41 16.78 -11.78
C SER A 125 15.61 17.56 -12.33
N GLU A 126 15.35 18.55 -13.17
CA GLU A 126 16.36 19.50 -13.64
C GLU A 126 17.10 20.22 -12.51
N HIS A 127 16.51 20.31 -11.32
CA HIS A 127 17.08 20.98 -10.16
C HIS A 127 18.37 20.30 -9.65
N GLN A 128 18.54 19.00 -9.91
CA GLN A 128 19.76 18.26 -9.59
C GLN A 128 20.84 18.36 -10.69
N GLY A 129 20.49 18.83 -11.88
CA GLY A 129 21.41 18.94 -13.00
C GLY A 129 21.93 17.58 -13.50
N TRP A 130 23.22 17.52 -13.85
CA TRP A 130 23.85 16.29 -14.33
C TRP A 130 24.07 15.29 -13.19
N ILE A 131 23.60 14.06 -13.36
CA ILE A 131 23.73 12.97 -12.39
C ILE A 131 24.63 11.86 -12.93
N ASP A 132 25.55 11.38 -12.08
CA ASP A 132 26.36 10.17 -12.32
C ASP A 132 25.61 8.94 -11.82
N TRP A 133 24.75 8.37 -12.67
CA TRP A 133 23.86 7.26 -12.29
C TRP A 133 24.58 5.95 -11.92
N GLU A 134 25.82 5.74 -12.39
CA GLU A 134 26.62 4.59 -11.98
C GLU A 134 27.05 4.69 -10.52
N LYS A 135 27.40 5.90 -10.06
CA LYS A 135 27.68 6.16 -8.65
C LYS A 135 26.43 6.12 -7.80
N VAL A 136 25.32 6.70 -8.26
CA VAL A 136 24.03 6.64 -7.57
C VAL A 136 23.64 5.20 -7.28
N LYS A 137 23.72 4.33 -8.28
CA LYS A 137 23.46 2.89 -8.11
C LYS A 137 24.47 2.23 -7.15
N ALA A 138 25.75 2.59 -7.25
CA ALA A 138 26.79 2.05 -6.37
C ALA A 138 26.64 2.50 -4.90
N ASP A 139 26.00 3.64 -4.66
CA ASP A 139 25.70 4.18 -3.33
C ASP A 139 24.44 3.57 -2.68
N GLY A 140 23.87 2.54 -3.34
CA GLY A 140 22.74 1.76 -2.82
C GLY A 140 21.40 2.44 -3.02
N ILE A 141 21.24 3.18 -4.12
CA ILE A 141 19.93 3.60 -4.62
C ILE A 141 19.35 2.48 -5.49
N ASP A 142 18.20 1.98 -5.07
CA ASP A 142 17.48 0.86 -5.67
C ASP A 142 16.50 1.31 -6.77
N PHE A 143 16.06 2.57 -6.74
CA PHE A 143 15.14 3.15 -7.72
C PHE A 143 15.20 4.67 -7.84
N ALA A 144 14.59 5.20 -8.90
CA ALA A 144 14.37 6.63 -9.11
C ALA A 144 12.89 6.98 -9.38
N ILE A 145 12.45 8.20 -9.09
CA ILE A 145 11.21 8.78 -9.62
C ILE A 145 11.59 10.10 -10.32
N ILE A 146 11.38 10.20 -11.63
CA ILE A 146 11.99 11.24 -12.47
C ILE A 146 10.91 12.22 -12.95
N ARG A 147 11.14 13.53 -12.80
CA ARG A 147 10.21 14.54 -13.34
C ARG A 147 10.25 14.51 -14.87
N CYS A 148 9.11 14.31 -15.52
CA CYS A 148 9.02 14.47 -16.98
C CYS A 148 8.78 15.91 -17.39
N GLY A 149 8.05 16.67 -16.57
CA GLY A 149 7.76 18.07 -16.81
C GLY A 149 6.79 18.61 -15.78
N TYR A 150 6.24 19.78 -16.09
CA TYR A 150 5.23 20.44 -15.29
C TYR A 150 4.14 21.04 -16.18
N GLY A 151 2.92 21.21 -15.68
CA GLY A 151 1.86 21.91 -16.39
C GLY A 151 1.45 21.27 -17.74
N SER A 152 0.64 22.02 -18.51
CA SER A 152 0.04 21.56 -19.76
C SER A 152 1.07 21.13 -20.82
N ASP A 153 0.61 20.42 -21.86
CA ASP A 153 1.44 19.87 -22.92
C ASP A 153 2.14 20.93 -23.80
N TYR A 154 3.26 21.44 -23.30
CA TYR A 154 4.15 22.36 -23.97
C TYR A 154 5.58 21.88 -23.84
N ALA A 155 6.30 21.76 -24.95
CA ALA A 155 7.72 21.40 -24.97
C ALA A 155 8.62 22.34 -24.12
N SER A 156 8.16 23.56 -23.83
CA SER A 156 8.87 24.50 -22.94
C SER A 156 8.68 24.21 -21.45
N GLN A 157 7.89 23.20 -21.10
CA GLN A 157 7.64 22.74 -19.74
C GLN A 157 8.08 21.28 -19.55
N ASP A 158 8.69 20.68 -20.57
CA ASP A 158 9.45 19.44 -20.43
C ASP A 158 10.60 19.71 -19.45
N ASP A 159 10.91 18.75 -18.58
CA ASP A 159 12.06 18.84 -17.69
C ASP A 159 13.37 18.75 -18.50
N ASP A 160 14.29 19.70 -18.27
CA ASP A 160 15.53 19.81 -19.07
C ASP A 160 16.43 18.55 -18.97
N TRP A 161 16.26 17.72 -17.95
CA TRP A 161 17.05 16.51 -17.69
C TRP A 161 16.27 15.20 -17.84
N TRP A 162 14.98 15.24 -18.20
CA TRP A 162 14.11 14.08 -18.39
C TRP A 162 14.76 12.95 -19.20
N GLU A 163 15.10 13.24 -20.46
CA GLU A 163 15.60 12.24 -21.42
C GLU A 163 16.92 11.60 -20.95
N TYR A 164 17.82 12.41 -20.40
CA TYR A 164 19.10 11.92 -19.89
C TYR A 164 18.90 10.98 -18.70
N ASN A 165 18.08 11.38 -17.73
CA ASN A 165 17.86 10.60 -16.52
C ASN A 165 17.15 9.27 -16.83
N VAL A 166 16.12 9.30 -17.67
CA VAL A 166 15.40 8.08 -18.07
C VAL A 166 16.32 7.14 -18.84
N SER A 167 17.04 7.64 -19.85
CA SER A 167 17.91 6.79 -20.67
C SER A 167 19.06 6.15 -19.87
N GLU A 168 19.58 6.83 -18.85
CA GLU A 168 20.60 6.24 -17.96
C GLU A 168 20.02 5.19 -17.01
N CYS A 169 18.81 5.41 -16.46
CA CYS A 169 18.12 4.38 -15.68
C CYS A 169 17.83 3.14 -16.52
N GLU A 170 17.33 3.30 -17.75
CA GLU A 170 17.10 2.19 -18.69
C GLU A 170 18.40 1.47 -19.06
N ARG A 171 19.48 2.22 -19.35
CA ARG A 171 20.80 1.65 -19.67
C ARG A 171 21.36 0.80 -18.53
N LEU A 172 21.17 1.26 -17.28
CA LEU A 172 21.70 0.63 -16.08
C LEU A 172 20.74 -0.38 -15.44
N GLY A 173 19.52 -0.52 -15.96
CA GLY A 173 18.48 -1.36 -15.37
C GLY A 173 18.13 -0.92 -13.94
N ILE A 174 18.06 0.39 -13.71
CA ILE A 174 17.56 0.96 -12.46
C ILE A 174 16.04 1.12 -12.61
N PRO A 175 15.21 0.45 -11.79
CA PRO A 175 13.78 0.69 -11.76
C PRO A 175 13.48 2.18 -11.59
N TYR A 176 12.61 2.72 -12.44
CA TYR A 176 12.25 4.14 -12.36
C TYR A 176 10.76 4.38 -12.56
N GLY A 177 10.28 5.39 -11.85
CA GLY A 177 8.96 5.97 -11.98
C GLY A 177 9.06 7.36 -12.56
N VAL A 178 7.90 7.98 -12.74
CA VAL A 178 7.81 9.29 -13.41
C VAL A 178 6.90 10.18 -12.58
N TYR A 179 7.12 11.49 -12.58
CA TYR A 179 6.11 12.41 -12.09
C TYR A 179 5.95 13.65 -12.98
N LEU A 180 4.75 14.21 -12.99
CA LEU A 180 4.45 15.49 -13.60
C LEU A 180 3.88 16.44 -12.55
N TYR A 181 4.54 17.59 -12.35
CA TYR A 181 4.10 18.63 -11.42
C TYR A 181 2.86 19.36 -11.97
N SER A 182 1.73 19.26 -11.27
CA SER A 182 0.45 19.75 -11.77
C SER A 182 0.21 21.23 -11.48
N TYR A 183 -0.27 21.93 -12.51
CA TYR A 183 -0.93 23.23 -12.40
C TYR A 183 -2.38 23.18 -12.86
N ALA A 184 -2.97 21.98 -13.00
CA ALA A 184 -4.33 21.83 -13.47
C ALA A 184 -5.30 22.49 -12.49
N GLN A 185 -6.14 23.37 -13.01
CA GLN A 185 -7.22 24.02 -12.26
C GLN A 185 -8.58 23.41 -12.60
N ASN A 186 -8.64 22.56 -13.63
CA ASN A 186 -9.85 21.93 -14.12
C ASN A 186 -9.53 20.63 -14.90
N PRO A 187 -10.56 19.79 -15.14
CA PRO A 187 -10.46 18.57 -15.94
C PRO A 187 -9.79 18.71 -17.31
N GLU A 188 -10.02 19.81 -18.04
CA GLU A 188 -9.44 20.01 -19.37
C GLU A 188 -7.93 20.22 -19.30
N MET A 189 -7.45 20.94 -18.29
CA MET A 189 -6.01 21.11 -18.04
C MET A 189 -5.38 19.80 -17.59
N ALA A 190 -6.02 19.04 -16.71
CA ALA A 190 -5.53 17.72 -16.29
C ALA A 190 -5.40 16.74 -17.47
N ARG A 191 -6.31 16.84 -18.46
CA ARG A 191 -6.18 16.08 -19.72
C ARG A 191 -4.95 16.52 -20.53
N SER A 192 -4.69 17.83 -20.61
CA SER A 192 -3.48 18.32 -21.27
C SER A 192 -2.20 17.92 -20.55
N GLU A 193 -2.21 17.89 -19.21
CA GLU A 193 -1.10 17.40 -18.39
C GLU A 193 -0.88 15.88 -18.59
N ALA A 194 -1.96 15.11 -18.74
CA ALA A 194 -1.85 13.70 -19.12
C ALA A 194 -1.26 13.51 -20.53
N ASP A 195 -1.71 14.31 -21.51
CA ASP A 195 -1.15 14.27 -22.87
C ASP A 195 0.35 14.63 -22.86
N HIS A 196 0.76 15.57 -22.01
CA HIS A 196 2.17 15.95 -21.79
C HIS A 196 2.99 14.76 -21.32
N ALA A 197 2.58 14.11 -20.22
CA ALA A 197 3.28 12.95 -19.69
C ALA A 197 3.32 11.79 -20.71
N LEU A 198 2.21 11.51 -21.42
CA LEU A 198 2.16 10.48 -22.45
C LEU A 198 3.11 10.74 -23.62
N ARG A 199 3.22 12.01 -24.06
CA ARG A 199 4.18 12.39 -25.11
C ARG A 199 5.61 12.08 -24.70
N LEU A 200 5.99 12.41 -23.46
CA LEU A 200 7.34 12.19 -22.96
C LEU A 200 7.64 10.72 -22.61
N LEU A 201 6.60 9.93 -22.35
CA LEU A 201 6.72 8.47 -22.15
C LEU A 201 6.87 7.68 -23.46
N GLU A 202 6.70 8.30 -24.64
CA GLU A 202 6.77 7.58 -25.92
C GLU A 202 8.16 6.96 -26.13
N GLY A 203 8.23 5.62 -26.11
CA GLY A 203 9.48 4.87 -26.29
C GLY A 203 10.19 4.47 -24.99
N HIS A 204 9.62 4.82 -23.83
CA HIS A 204 10.16 4.51 -22.51
C HIS A 204 9.29 3.52 -21.74
N HIS A 205 9.89 2.83 -20.77
CA HIS A 205 9.25 1.72 -20.05
C HIS A 205 9.46 1.78 -18.53
N PRO A 206 8.87 2.78 -17.83
CA PRO A 206 8.95 2.84 -16.38
C PRO A 206 8.32 1.60 -15.74
N THR A 207 8.98 1.07 -14.71
CA THR A 207 8.53 -0.10 -13.92
C THR A 207 7.92 0.31 -12.58
N ILE A 208 7.93 1.60 -12.29
CA ILE A 208 7.29 2.24 -11.13
C ILE A 208 6.22 3.19 -11.68
N PRO A 209 5.16 3.52 -10.91
CA PRO A 209 4.06 4.33 -11.42
C PRO A 209 4.46 5.71 -11.95
N VAL A 210 3.61 6.24 -12.81
CA VAL A 210 3.57 7.66 -13.21
C VAL A 210 2.71 8.41 -12.19
N PHE A 211 3.31 9.34 -11.47
CA PHE A 211 2.66 10.10 -10.42
C PHE A 211 2.15 11.45 -10.92
N PHE A 212 0.90 11.73 -10.59
CA PHE A 212 0.35 13.08 -10.66
C PHE A 212 0.72 13.82 -9.38
N ASP A 213 1.63 14.79 -9.49
CA ASP A 213 2.10 15.57 -8.35
C ASP A 213 1.13 16.74 -8.10
N MET A 214 0.39 16.64 -6.99
CA MET A 214 -0.71 17.53 -6.62
C MET A 214 -0.39 18.28 -5.33
N GLU A 215 0.34 19.40 -5.43
CA GLU A 215 0.71 20.19 -4.27
C GLU A 215 0.64 21.73 -4.44
N ASP A 216 0.27 22.23 -5.62
CA ASP A 216 0.25 23.67 -5.90
C ASP A 216 -1.04 24.34 -5.41
N SER A 217 -0.89 25.37 -4.57
CA SER A 217 -2.03 26.10 -3.98
C SER A 217 -2.85 26.91 -4.99
N SER A 218 -2.33 27.22 -6.18
CA SER A 218 -3.08 27.92 -7.23
C SER A 218 -4.20 27.06 -7.84
N THR A 219 -4.23 25.76 -7.53
CA THR A 219 -5.23 24.80 -8.01
C THR A 219 -6.53 24.82 -7.20
N PHE A 220 -6.58 25.54 -6.06
CA PHE A 220 -7.79 25.68 -5.26
C PHE A 220 -8.88 26.46 -6.01
N ILE A 221 -10.12 26.04 -5.80
CA ILE A 221 -11.31 26.79 -6.21
C ILE A 221 -11.66 27.78 -5.10
N TYR A 222 -11.85 29.05 -5.44
CA TYR A 222 -12.19 30.12 -4.51
C TYR A 222 -13.65 30.55 -4.63
N ASN A 223 -14.25 30.94 -3.51
CA ASN A 223 -15.55 31.62 -3.47
C ASN A 223 -15.41 33.08 -3.93
N GLU A 224 -16.54 33.76 -4.19
CA GLU A 224 -16.55 35.18 -4.59
C GLU A 224 -15.87 36.11 -3.58
N ASP A 225 -15.82 35.71 -2.30
CA ASP A 225 -15.17 36.47 -1.22
C ASP A 225 -13.66 36.19 -1.07
N GLY A 226 -13.10 35.34 -1.94
CA GLY A 226 -11.68 34.96 -1.93
C GLY A 226 -11.31 33.88 -0.91
N SER A 227 -12.27 33.31 -0.18
CA SER A 227 -12.04 32.13 0.65
C SER A 227 -11.98 30.85 -0.18
N ILE A 228 -11.20 29.85 0.26
CA ILE A 228 -11.12 28.54 -0.42
C ILE A 228 -12.47 27.83 -0.33
N ASN A 229 -13.02 27.42 -1.48
CA ASN A 229 -14.13 26.49 -1.56
C ASN A 229 -13.59 25.06 -1.47
N LEU A 230 -13.42 24.59 -0.24
CA LEU A 230 -12.79 23.30 0.03
C LEU A 230 -13.58 22.11 -0.54
N SER A 231 -14.92 22.18 -0.51
CA SER A 231 -15.76 21.11 -1.06
C SER A 231 -15.65 21.01 -2.58
N ALA A 232 -15.67 22.14 -3.28
CA ALA A 232 -15.49 22.17 -4.73
C ALA A 232 -14.06 21.74 -5.11
N SER A 233 -13.06 22.22 -4.38
CA SER A 233 -11.65 21.89 -4.62
C SER A 233 -11.40 20.38 -4.47
N ARG A 234 -11.86 19.76 -3.37
CA ARG A 234 -11.73 18.30 -3.13
C ARG A 234 -12.32 17.48 -4.28
N LYS A 235 -13.53 17.82 -4.73
CA LYS A 235 -14.17 17.13 -5.86
C LYS A 235 -13.37 17.34 -7.15
N ASN A 236 -12.92 18.56 -7.42
CA ASN A 236 -12.14 18.90 -8.60
C ASN A 236 -10.79 18.16 -8.62
N PHE A 237 -10.11 18.06 -7.48
CA PHE A 237 -8.89 17.27 -7.35
C PHE A 237 -9.12 15.80 -7.69
N GLY A 238 -10.22 15.21 -7.22
CA GLY A 238 -10.61 13.85 -7.63
C GLY A 238 -10.90 13.73 -9.12
N ASP A 239 -11.59 14.72 -9.72
CA ASP A 239 -11.90 14.73 -11.16
C ASP A 239 -10.60 14.81 -12.00
N MET A 240 -9.61 15.59 -11.56
CA MET A 240 -8.32 15.74 -12.25
C MET A 240 -7.42 14.51 -12.10
N ALA A 241 -7.32 13.96 -10.88
CA ALA A 241 -6.56 12.75 -10.62
C ALA A 241 -7.09 11.56 -11.43
N GLU A 242 -8.43 11.42 -11.52
CA GLU A 242 -9.06 10.39 -12.33
C GLU A 242 -8.68 10.50 -13.81
N ILE A 243 -8.76 11.70 -14.38
CA ILE A 243 -8.39 11.94 -15.78
C ILE A 243 -6.93 11.60 -16.07
N PHE A 244 -6.02 12.07 -15.22
CA PHE A 244 -4.59 11.83 -15.42
C PHE A 244 -4.26 10.35 -15.26
N CYS A 245 -4.68 9.74 -14.15
CA CYS A 245 -4.37 8.35 -13.85
C CYS A 245 -5.00 7.39 -14.88
N GLU A 246 -6.26 7.59 -15.26
CA GLU A 246 -6.89 6.75 -16.28
C GLU A 246 -6.18 6.83 -17.62
N ALA A 247 -5.66 8.00 -18.01
CA ALA A 247 -4.91 8.16 -19.27
C ALA A 247 -3.62 7.34 -19.25
N MET A 248 -2.84 7.42 -18.16
CA MET A 248 -1.62 6.61 -17.97
C MET A 248 -1.94 5.11 -18.00
N GLU A 249 -2.96 4.70 -17.26
CA GLU A 249 -3.36 3.30 -17.16
C GLU A 249 -3.90 2.74 -18.49
N ASN A 250 -4.62 3.55 -19.28
CA ASN A 250 -5.06 3.16 -20.62
C ASN A 250 -3.90 3.03 -21.62
N ALA A 251 -2.80 3.75 -21.38
CA ALA A 251 -1.55 3.58 -22.13
C ALA A 251 -0.68 2.41 -21.64
N GLY A 252 -1.11 1.72 -20.57
CA GLY A 252 -0.42 0.54 -20.04
C GLY A 252 0.57 0.85 -18.91
N TYR A 253 0.61 2.08 -18.41
CA TYR A 253 1.44 2.48 -17.27
C TYR A 253 0.66 2.39 -15.96
N TRP A 254 1.33 2.12 -14.84
CA TRP A 254 0.68 2.34 -13.54
C TRP A 254 0.63 3.83 -13.22
N ALA A 255 -0.38 4.21 -12.44
CA ALA A 255 -0.57 5.60 -12.06
C ALA A 255 -0.77 5.75 -10.55
N GLY A 256 -0.30 6.87 -10.02
CA GLY A 256 -0.47 7.23 -8.63
C GLY A 256 -0.58 8.74 -8.46
N VAL A 257 -0.77 9.16 -7.22
CA VAL A 257 -0.79 10.57 -6.82
C VAL A 257 0.32 10.80 -5.81
N TYR A 258 1.07 11.88 -6.00
CA TYR A 258 1.99 12.40 -5.01
C TYR A 258 1.40 13.64 -4.33
N ALA A 259 1.60 13.73 -3.01
CA ALA A 259 1.41 14.96 -2.25
C ALA A 259 2.05 14.83 -0.86
N ASN A 260 2.15 15.94 -0.13
CA ASN A 260 2.54 15.89 1.28
C ASN A 260 1.42 15.40 2.21
N LEU A 261 1.79 15.04 3.44
CA LEU A 261 0.88 14.53 4.47
C LEU A 261 -0.34 15.45 4.71
N THR A 262 -0.14 16.76 4.71
CA THR A 262 -1.22 17.74 4.93
C THR A 262 -2.23 17.70 3.77
N TRP A 263 -1.74 17.64 2.53
CA TRP A 263 -2.57 17.52 1.34
C TRP A 263 -3.42 16.24 1.37
N PHE A 264 -2.81 15.09 1.65
CA PHE A 264 -3.58 13.84 1.75
C PHE A 264 -4.61 13.84 2.89
N ASN A 265 -4.28 14.42 4.04
CA ASN A 265 -5.21 14.46 5.18
C ASN A 265 -6.32 15.52 5.04
N THR A 266 -6.11 16.56 4.21
CA THR A 266 -6.97 17.75 4.21
C THR A 266 -7.64 18.04 2.87
N TYR A 267 -6.95 17.82 1.76
CA TYR A 267 -7.34 18.29 0.43
C TYR A 267 -7.63 17.14 -0.53
N LEU A 268 -6.88 16.05 -0.49
CA LEU A 268 -7.04 14.88 -1.38
C LEU A 268 -7.88 13.79 -0.70
N THR A 269 -9.10 14.15 -0.28
CA THR A 269 -9.99 13.29 0.53
C THR A 269 -11.23 12.82 -0.24
N ASP A 270 -11.27 13.02 -1.56
CA ASP A 270 -12.31 12.43 -2.43
C ASP A 270 -12.13 10.90 -2.47
N GLU A 271 -13.21 10.14 -2.49
CA GLU A 271 -13.15 8.67 -2.41
C GLU A 271 -12.38 8.01 -3.56
N ARG A 272 -12.27 8.70 -4.71
CA ARG A 272 -11.48 8.23 -5.85
C ARG A 272 -9.98 8.10 -5.55
N PHE A 273 -9.45 8.84 -4.58
CA PHE A 273 -8.05 8.68 -4.20
C PHE A 273 -7.75 7.31 -3.58
N GLU A 274 -8.77 6.55 -3.13
CA GLU A 274 -8.59 5.17 -2.68
C GLU A 274 -8.28 4.18 -3.83
N LEU A 275 -8.48 4.59 -5.09
CA LEU A 275 -8.18 3.77 -6.26
C LEU A 275 -6.71 3.89 -6.70
N TYR A 276 -5.99 4.91 -6.23
CA TYR A 276 -4.65 5.24 -6.72
C TYR A 276 -3.59 5.02 -5.64
N MET A 277 -2.40 4.64 -6.11
CA MET A 277 -1.22 4.58 -5.25
C MET A 277 -0.89 5.97 -4.73
N ARG A 278 -0.39 6.03 -3.49
CA ARG A 278 0.04 7.28 -2.87
C ARG A 278 1.54 7.28 -2.67
N TRP A 279 2.18 8.34 -3.14
CA TRP A 279 3.54 8.69 -2.76
C TRP A 279 3.43 9.88 -1.80
N VAL A 280 3.71 9.64 -0.52
CA VAL A 280 3.45 10.59 0.57
C VAL A 280 4.74 11.26 0.98
N ALA A 281 4.78 12.59 0.93
CA ALA A 281 5.87 13.36 1.53
C ALA A 281 5.60 13.70 3.00
N GLN A 282 6.55 13.33 3.86
CA GLN A 282 6.63 13.81 5.23
C GLN A 282 8.08 13.72 5.71
N TYR A 283 8.73 14.87 5.88
CA TYR A 283 10.11 14.91 6.36
C TYR A 283 10.17 14.65 7.87
N ASN A 284 10.49 13.41 8.24
CA ASN A 284 10.41 12.93 9.62
C ASN A 284 11.13 11.58 9.79
N ASN A 285 11.22 11.06 11.02
CA ASN A 285 11.76 9.71 11.29
C ASN A 285 10.80 8.55 10.95
N SER A 286 9.53 8.85 10.65
CA SER A 286 8.49 7.89 10.27
C SER A 286 7.36 8.61 9.53
N CYS A 287 6.67 7.89 8.64
CA CYS A 287 5.46 8.40 7.99
C CYS A 287 4.23 8.18 8.89
N TRP A 288 3.50 9.26 9.18
CA TRP A 288 2.29 9.29 10.02
C TRP A 288 1.00 9.31 9.20
N TYR A 289 1.07 9.02 7.91
CA TYR A 289 -0.13 8.87 7.12
C TYR A 289 -0.85 7.57 7.49
N ASP A 290 -2.08 7.70 8.00
CA ASP A 290 -2.90 6.56 8.44
C ASP A 290 -3.40 5.72 7.26
N GLY A 291 -3.42 6.29 6.05
CA GLY A 291 -3.84 5.61 4.83
C GLY A 291 -2.80 4.65 4.24
N GLN A 292 -3.13 4.08 3.08
CA GLN A 292 -2.17 3.27 2.33
C GLN A 292 -1.31 4.16 1.44
N TYR A 293 -0.01 3.92 1.45
CA TYR A 293 0.97 4.62 0.62
C TYR A 293 2.04 3.63 0.16
N MET A 294 2.47 3.76 -1.09
CA MET A 294 3.50 2.92 -1.70
C MET A 294 4.89 3.48 -1.45
N PHE A 295 5.01 4.80 -1.46
CA PHE A 295 6.26 5.52 -1.27
C PHE A 295 6.13 6.52 -0.13
N TRP A 296 7.20 6.64 0.67
CA TRP A 296 7.36 7.71 1.64
C TRP A 296 8.59 8.54 1.29
N GLN A 297 8.40 9.81 0.93
CA GLN A 297 9.49 10.79 0.82
C GLN A 297 9.80 11.29 2.24
N CYS A 298 10.96 10.87 2.76
CA CYS A 298 11.33 11.01 4.16
C CYS A 298 12.25 12.20 4.46
N THR A 299 12.90 12.75 3.43
CA THR A 299 13.75 13.95 3.52
C THR A 299 13.99 14.52 2.13
N SER A 300 14.27 15.83 2.06
CA SER A 300 14.74 16.54 0.87
C SER A 300 16.24 16.88 0.90
N SER A 301 16.94 16.45 1.94
CA SER A 301 18.31 16.86 2.26
C SER A 301 19.28 15.69 2.38
N ALA A 302 18.97 14.56 1.74
CA ALA A 302 19.90 13.45 1.66
C ALA A 302 21.08 13.78 0.74
N TYR A 303 22.20 13.10 0.97
CA TYR A 303 23.38 13.15 0.10
C TYR A 303 23.60 11.76 -0.49
N VAL A 304 23.70 11.71 -1.81
CA VAL A 304 23.93 10.48 -2.59
C VAL A 304 25.12 10.71 -3.51
N ASP A 305 26.10 9.80 -3.51
CA ASP A 305 27.25 9.92 -4.41
C ASP A 305 26.79 9.86 -5.87
N GLY A 306 27.22 10.86 -6.65
CA GLY A 306 26.79 11.04 -8.04
C GLY A 306 25.72 12.12 -8.26
N VAL A 307 25.12 12.67 -7.20
CA VAL A 307 24.26 13.86 -7.27
C VAL A 307 25.00 15.07 -6.67
N ASP A 308 24.96 16.22 -7.35
CA ASP A 308 25.52 17.46 -6.81
C ASP A 308 24.50 18.16 -5.90
N GLY A 309 24.83 18.27 -4.61
CA GLY A 309 23.95 18.88 -3.61
C GLY A 309 22.92 17.92 -3.00
N PRO A 310 21.92 18.46 -2.27
CA PRO A 310 20.90 17.66 -1.61
C PRO A 310 19.91 17.05 -2.62
N VAL A 311 19.41 15.86 -2.30
CA VAL A 311 18.41 15.13 -3.07
C VAL A 311 17.33 14.57 -2.16
N ASP A 312 16.13 14.43 -2.71
CA ASP A 312 15.01 13.79 -2.04
C ASP A 312 15.23 12.29 -1.90
N LEU A 313 14.81 11.75 -0.76
CA LEU A 313 14.99 10.33 -0.43
C LEU A 313 13.67 9.68 -0.06
N ASN A 314 13.47 8.50 -0.65
CA ASN A 314 12.23 7.75 -0.58
C ASN A 314 12.46 6.32 -0.11
N PHE A 315 11.47 5.79 0.61
CA PHE A 315 11.33 4.36 0.86
C PHE A 315 10.08 3.81 0.18
N GLU A 316 10.22 2.61 -0.38
CA GLU A 316 9.16 1.88 -1.07
C GLU A 316 8.75 0.64 -0.25
N TYR A 317 7.45 0.31 -0.23
CA TYR A 317 6.87 -0.65 0.73
C TYR A 317 6.15 -1.87 0.11
N PHE A 318 6.02 -1.93 -1.22
CA PHE A 318 5.19 -2.90 -1.96
C PHE A 318 5.99 -3.77 -2.95
N GLY A 319 7.21 -3.36 -3.33
CA GLY A 319 8.03 -3.93 -4.39
C GLY A 319 7.73 -3.31 -5.77
N PHE A 320 8.74 -3.28 -6.66
CA PHE A 320 8.63 -2.73 -8.02
C PHE A 320 7.85 -3.59 -9.02
N CYS A 321 7.02 -4.52 -8.55
CA CYS A 321 6.19 -5.33 -9.43
C CYS A 321 4.76 -5.43 -8.87
N TYR A 322 3.80 -4.83 -9.58
CA TYR A 322 2.46 -5.40 -9.58
C TYR A 322 2.56 -6.71 -10.33
N PRO A 323 2.10 -7.78 -9.70
CA PRO A 323 2.17 -9.06 -10.36
C PRO A 323 1.36 -9.06 -11.64
N SER A 324 1.92 -9.68 -12.68
CA SER A 324 1.37 -9.76 -14.04
C SER A 324 -0.07 -10.29 -14.14
N ASP A 325 -0.57 -10.90 -13.06
CA ASP A 325 -1.90 -11.49 -12.93
C ASP A 325 -2.86 -10.67 -12.04
N VAL A 326 -2.52 -9.42 -11.70
CA VAL A 326 -3.35 -8.49 -10.93
C VAL A 326 -3.71 -7.28 -11.79
N GLY A 327 -5.00 -7.14 -12.13
CA GLY A 327 -5.51 -5.99 -12.88
C GLY A 327 -6.16 -4.94 -11.97
N ARG A 328 -6.00 -3.65 -12.29
CA ARG A 328 -6.60 -2.52 -11.54
C ARG A 328 -8.12 -2.64 -11.31
N TYR A 329 -8.84 -3.23 -12.27
CA TYR A 329 -10.29 -3.39 -12.20
C TYR A 329 -10.72 -4.69 -11.53
N ASP A 330 -9.78 -5.53 -11.11
CA ASP A 330 -10.13 -6.71 -10.35
C ASP A 330 -10.80 -6.29 -9.05
N TRP A 331 -11.87 -7.00 -8.70
CA TRP A 331 -12.71 -6.63 -7.57
C TRP A 331 -11.93 -6.55 -6.25
N TYR A 332 -10.87 -7.35 -6.10
CA TYR A 332 -10.01 -7.42 -4.91
C TYR A 332 -8.92 -6.34 -4.90
N VAL A 333 -8.70 -5.66 -6.03
CA VAL A 333 -7.89 -4.44 -6.13
C VAL A 333 -8.78 -3.23 -5.84
N GLN A 334 -9.94 -3.13 -6.50
CA GLN A 334 -10.89 -2.04 -6.30
C GLN A 334 -11.41 -1.93 -4.85
N ASP A 335 -11.54 -3.06 -4.14
CA ASP A 335 -11.97 -3.05 -2.73
C ASP A 335 -10.83 -2.87 -1.72
N GLY A 336 -9.59 -2.73 -2.20
CA GLY A 336 -8.40 -2.50 -1.40
C GLY A 336 -7.77 -3.74 -0.76
N SER A 337 -8.31 -4.95 -0.99
CA SER A 337 -7.86 -6.18 -0.33
C SER A 337 -6.45 -6.60 -0.74
N TYR A 338 -6.12 -6.49 -2.03
CA TYR A 338 -4.78 -6.76 -2.55
C TYR A 338 -3.75 -5.86 -1.86
N PHE A 339 -3.99 -4.55 -1.87
CA PHE A 339 -3.07 -3.58 -1.30
C PHE A 339 -2.91 -3.80 0.21
N TYR A 340 -4.01 -4.01 0.94
CA TYR A 340 -3.96 -4.25 2.38
C TYR A 340 -3.13 -5.49 2.72
N THR A 341 -3.42 -6.63 2.09
CA THR A 341 -2.72 -7.88 2.43
C THR A 341 -1.28 -7.92 1.94
N SER A 342 -0.95 -7.20 0.87
CA SER A 342 0.43 -7.04 0.40
C SER A 342 1.22 -6.09 1.32
N LYS A 343 0.64 -4.93 1.70
CA LYS A 343 1.27 -3.92 2.59
C LYS A 343 1.80 -4.53 3.89
N PHE A 344 1.03 -5.43 4.49
CA PHE A 344 1.39 -6.05 5.77
C PHE A 344 2.09 -7.41 5.64
N GLY A 345 2.43 -7.84 4.40
CA GLY A 345 3.07 -9.12 4.15
C GLY A 345 2.22 -10.34 4.54
N TYR A 346 0.89 -10.17 4.58
CA TYR A 346 -0.07 -11.21 4.90
C TYR A 346 -0.23 -12.20 3.75
N LEU A 347 -0.42 -11.70 2.53
CA LEU A 347 -0.43 -12.51 1.32
C LEU A 347 0.52 -11.91 0.29
N THR A 348 1.65 -12.60 0.08
CA THR A 348 2.69 -12.19 -0.88
C THR A 348 2.67 -13.10 -2.11
N GLY A 349 3.10 -12.56 -3.25
CA GLY A 349 3.30 -13.29 -4.50
C GLY A 349 4.72 -13.85 -4.67
N TYR A 350 4.99 -14.46 -5.81
CA TYR A 350 6.33 -14.88 -6.28
C TYR A 350 6.35 -14.92 -7.82
N ASP A 351 7.54 -14.89 -8.43
CA ASP A 351 7.72 -14.93 -9.90
C ASP A 351 6.84 -13.94 -10.68
N ASN A 352 6.76 -12.70 -10.20
CA ASN A 352 5.92 -11.64 -10.77
C ASN A 352 4.42 -12.03 -10.88
N GLN A 353 3.93 -12.90 -9.98
CA GLN A 353 2.52 -13.31 -9.85
C GLN A 353 2.04 -13.23 -8.39
N TRP A 354 0.83 -12.69 -8.17
CA TRP A 354 0.17 -12.67 -6.86
C TRP A 354 -0.71 -13.91 -6.68
N MET A 355 -1.09 -14.53 -7.79
CA MET A 355 -1.91 -15.72 -7.90
C MET A 355 -3.29 -15.53 -7.24
N PRO A 356 -4.09 -14.53 -7.66
CA PRO A 356 -5.39 -14.24 -7.06
C PRO A 356 -6.32 -15.46 -7.05
N ASN A 357 -6.28 -16.26 -8.12
CA ASN A 357 -7.07 -17.47 -8.27
C ASN A 357 -6.36 -18.74 -7.75
N GLY A 358 -5.17 -18.59 -7.16
CA GLY A 358 -4.36 -19.68 -6.65
C GLY A 358 -4.98 -20.34 -5.42
N THR A 359 -4.49 -21.55 -5.11
CA THR A 359 -4.90 -22.29 -3.92
C THR A 359 -4.30 -21.66 -2.68
N LEU A 360 -5.12 -21.41 -1.67
CA LEU A 360 -4.66 -21.06 -0.32
C LEU A 360 -4.61 -22.32 0.55
N THR A 361 -3.44 -22.64 1.11
CA THR A 361 -3.28 -23.80 1.99
C THR A 361 -3.53 -23.44 3.45
N ARG A 362 -3.81 -24.45 4.28
CA ARG A 362 -4.02 -24.27 5.72
C ARG A 362 -2.77 -23.75 6.44
N GLY A 363 -1.58 -24.17 6.01
CA GLY A 363 -0.29 -23.67 6.48
C GLY A 363 -0.06 -22.19 6.15
N MET A 364 -0.50 -21.75 4.95
CA MET A 364 -0.50 -20.33 4.61
C MET A 364 -1.37 -19.52 5.57
N VAL A 365 -2.62 -19.95 5.82
CA VAL A 365 -3.52 -19.23 6.75
C VAL A 365 -2.93 -19.14 8.16
N ALA A 366 -2.39 -20.24 8.69
CA ALA A 366 -1.73 -20.22 10.00
C ALA A 366 -0.57 -19.20 10.05
N THR A 367 0.23 -19.16 8.98
CA THR A 367 1.35 -18.21 8.84
C THR A 367 0.89 -16.76 8.76
N VAL A 368 -0.18 -16.49 8.01
CA VAL A 368 -0.76 -15.14 7.93
C VAL A 368 -1.20 -14.66 9.31
N LEU A 369 -1.94 -15.48 10.05
CA LEU A 369 -2.43 -15.13 11.38
C LEU A 369 -1.30 -14.96 12.39
N TRP A 370 -0.25 -15.77 12.30
CA TRP A 370 0.93 -15.64 13.15
C TRP A 370 1.70 -14.34 12.87
N ARG A 371 1.83 -13.95 11.60
CA ARG A 371 2.41 -12.65 11.21
C ARG A 371 1.58 -11.49 11.75
N ALA A 372 0.26 -11.54 11.59
CA ALA A 372 -0.67 -10.54 12.13
C ALA A 372 -0.61 -10.44 13.67
N ALA A 373 -0.26 -11.52 14.35
CA ALA A 373 -0.06 -11.56 15.80
C ALA A 373 1.31 -11.02 16.28
N GLY A 374 2.19 -10.60 15.36
CA GLY A 374 3.55 -10.14 15.68
C GLY A 374 4.57 -11.27 15.82
N LYS A 375 4.35 -12.41 15.15
CA LYS A 375 5.22 -13.60 15.17
C LYS A 375 5.60 -14.11 16.58
N PRO A 376 4.64 -14.22 17.52
CA PRO A 376 4.93 -14.64 18.88
C PRO A 376 5.51 -16.05 18.94
N TRP A 377 6.42 -16.26 19.89
CA TRP A 377 6.97 -17.59 20.18
C TRP A 377 5.91 -18.50 20.81
N ALA A 378 6.04 -19.81 20.57
CA ALA A 378 5.19 -20.86 21.11
C ALA A 378 5.99 -22.14 21.36
N ASP A 379 5.42 -23.02 22.19
CA ASP A 379 5.92 -24.35 22.50
C ASP A 379 4.70 -25.26 22.73
N ALA A 380 4.23 -25.86 21.63
CA ALA A 380 3.05 -26.70 21.61
C ALA A 380 3.43 -28.13 21.23
N ALA A 381 2.57 -29.09 21.56
CA ALA A 381 2.76 -30.44 21.04
C ALA A 381 2.69 -30.45 19.50
N ASN A 382 3.55 -31.22 18.85
CA ASN A 382 3.62 -31.26 17.39
C ASN A 382 2.51 -32.10 16.74
N PHE A 383 2.01 -31.65 15.60
CA PHE A 383 1.21 -32.49 14.70
C PHE A 383 2.14 -33.48 14.00
N ALA A 384 1.66 -34.69 13.77
CA ALA A 384 2.48 -35.79 13.26
C ALA A 384 2.90 -35.61 11.79
N ASP A 385 2.14 -34.84 11.03
CA ASP A 385 2.29 -34.62 9.58
C ASP A 385 2.87 -33.25 9.23
N VAL A 386 3.29 -32.46 10.23
CA VAL A 386 3.87 -31.13 10.03
C VAL A 386 5.38 -31.23 10.13
N ASP A 387 6.08 -30.83 9.07
CA ASP A 387 7.51 -30.54 9.11
C ASP A 387 7.73 -29.14 9.70
N TYR A 388 8.13 -29.09 10.98
CA TYR A 388 8.34 -27.85 11.71
C TYR A 388 9.61 -27.09 11.31
N GLY A 389 10.46 -27.68 10.44
CA GLY A 389 11.57 -26.96 9.83
C GLY A 389 11.15 -26.08 8.64
N GLN A 390 9.90 -26.20 8.17
CA GLN A 390 9.37 -25.38 7.07
C GLN A 390 8.90 -24.01 7.56
N TRP A 391 8.73 -23.08 6.61
CA TRP A 391 8.32 -21.69 6.82
C TRP A 391 7.00 -21.52 7.62
N TYR A 392 6.12 -22.52 7.65
CA TYR A 392 4.87 -22.51 8.42
C TYR A 392 4.99 -23.13 9.83
N GLY A 393 6.12 -23.75 10.18
CA GLY A 393 6.26 -24.60 11.37
C GLY A 393 5.93 -23.87 12.67
N SER A 394 6.62 -22.75 12.94
CA SER A 394 6.38 -21.92 14.12
C SER A 394 4.97 -21.34 14.17
N ALA A 395 4.40 -20.99 13.00
CA ALA A 395 3.06 -20.47 12.92
C ALA A 395 2.00 -21.52 13.31
N ILE A 396 2.17 -22.75 12.86
CA ILE A 396 1.29 -23.87 13.23
C ILE A 396 1.44 -24.22 14.71
N GLU A 397 2.66 -24.22 15.24
CA GLU A 397 2.92 -24.43 16.66
C GLU A 397 2.17 -23.40 17.51
N TRP A 398 2.35 -22.12 17.20
CA TRP A 398 1.65 -21.03 17.85
C TRP A 398 0.13 -21.13 17.72
N ALA A 399 -0.37 -21.32 16.50
CA ALA A 399 -1.80 -21.40 16.27
C ALA A 399 -2.43 -22.57 17.05
N ARG A 400 -1.70 -23.67 17.24
CA ARG A 400 -2.15 -24.79 18.07
C ARG A 400 -2.18 -24.43 19.56
N GLN A 401 -1.12 -23.80 20.08
CA GLN A 401 -1.03 -23.42 21.49
C GLN A 401 -2.21 -22.52 21.92
N TYR A 402 -2.57 -21.56 21.07
CA TYR A 402 -3.65 -20.62 21.35
C TYR A 402 -5.03 -21.09 20.89
N GLY A 403 -5.16 -22.34 20.43
CA GLY A 403 -6.44 -22.91 20.03
C GLY A 403 -7.05 -22.29 18.77
N ILE A 404 -6.23 -21.65 17.94
CA ILE A 404 -6.63 -21.10 16.64
C ILE A 404 -6.87 -22.24 15.65
N ILE A 405 -6.06 -23.28 15.74
CA ILE A 405 -6.20 -24.53 14.98
C ILE A 405 -6.24 -25.76 15.89
N SER A 406 -6.94 -26.80 15.43
CA SER A 406 -7.06 -28.09 16.14
C SER A 406 -6.64 -29.29 15.28
N GLY A 407 -6.43 -29.12 13.97
CA GLY A 407 -6.15 -30.22 13.04
C GLY A 407 -7.40 -31.01 12.65
N TYR A 408 -7.22 -32.20 12.07
CA TYR A 408 -8.29 -33.06 11.58
C TYR A 408 -8.82 -34.00 12.66
N GLY A 409 -9.76 -33.52 13.48
CA GLY A 409 -10.41 -34.34 14.50
C GLY A 409 -9.39 -35.00 15.44
N ASN A 410 -9.47 -36.32 15.61
CA ASN A 410 -8.63 -37.06 16.56
C ASN A 410 -7.42 -37.77 15.92
N THR A 411 -6.96 -37.32 14.74
CA THR A 411 -5.85 -37.96 14.01
C THR A 411 -4.46 -37.49 14.44
N ASN A 412 -4.37 -36.38 15.19
CA ASN A 412 -3.14 -35.62 15.42
C ASN A 412 -2.45 -35.18 14.11
N THR A 413 -3.23 -34.90 13.06
CA THR A 413 -2.74 -34.35 11.79
C THR A 413 -3.34 -32.97 11.51
N PHE A 414 -2.64 -32.12 10.76
CA PHE A 414 -3.10 -30.77 10.41
C PHE A 414 -3.34 -30.55 8.92
N GLY A 415 -2.55 -31.18 8.05
CA GLY A 415 -2.56 -30.95 6.60
C GLY A 415 -2.10 -29.55 6.21
N PRO A 416 -0.83 -29.17 6.42
CA PRO A 416 -0.35 -27.81 6.11
C PRO A 416 -0.48 -27.44 4.64
N GLU A 417 -0.36 -28.41 3.73
CA GLU A 417 -0.45 -28.22 2.28
C GLU A 417 -1.87 -28.41 1.73
N ASP A 418 -2.82 -28.84 2.56
CA ASP A 418 -4.18 -29.03 2.12
C ASP A 418 -4.85 -27.68 1.86
N ALA A 419 -5.61 -27.59 0.77
CA ALA A 419 -6.40 -26.41 0.45
C ALA A 419 -7.42 -26.12 1.58
N VAL A 420 -7.53 -24.85 1.97
CA VAL A 420 -8.48 -24.43 3.01
C VAL A 420 -9.84 -24.15 2.39
N THR A 421 -10.90 -24.72 2.99
CA THR A 421 -12.27 -24.35 2.59
C THR A 421 -12.69 -23.03 3.20
N ARG A 422 -13.67 -22.37 2.60
CA ARG A 422 -14.21 -21.09 3.09
C ARG A 422 -14.74 -21.20 4.53
N GLU A 423 -15.40 -22.31 4.87
CA GLU A 423 -15.86 -22.55 6.24
C GLU A 423 -14.73 -22.86 7.23
N GLN A 424 -13.65 -23.52 6.78
CA GLN A 424 -12.45 -23.72 7.61
C GLN A 424 -11.74 -22.40 7.89
N LEU A 425 -11.61 -21.54 6.87
CA LEU A 425 -11.02 -20.21 7.03
C LEU A 425 -11.84 -19.39 8.03
N ALA A 426 -13.17 -19.35 7.90
CA ALA A 426 -14.03 -18.67 8.87
C ALA A 426 -13.85 -19.20 10.31
N VAL A 427 -13.72 -20.52 10.49
CA VAL A 427 -13.43 -21.12 11.80
C VAL A 427 -12.08 -20.69 12.35
N MET A 428 -11.03 -20.65 11.53
CA MET A 428 -9.70 -20.20 11.96
C MET A 428 -9.73 -18.72 12.39
N LEU A 429 -10.40 -17.85 11.63
CA LEU A 429 -10.57 -16.43 11.97
C LEU A 429 -11.39 -16.24 13.25
N ALA A 430 -12.50 -16.96 13.40
CA ALA A 430 -13.30 -16.92 14.61
C ALA A 430 -12.53 -17.44 15.83
N ASN A 431 -11.73 -18.49 15.67
CA ASN A 431 -10.87 -18.98 16.75
C ASN A 431 -9.81 -17.96 17.14
N TYR A 432 -9.14 -17.33 16.17
CA TYR A 432 -8.23 -16.22 16.44
C TYR A 432 -8.93 -15.12 17.24
N ALA A 433 -10.09 -14.67 16.76
CA ALA A 433 -10.87 -13.61 17.40
C ALA A 433 -11.14 -13.93 18.87
N ARG A 434 -11.70 -15.10 19.18
CA ARG A 434 -12.10 -15.45 20.56
C ARG A 434 -10.95 -15.90 21.45
N ALA A 435 -10.01 -16.68 20.93
CA ALA A 435 -8.99 -17.35 21.73
C ALA A 435 -7.71 -16.53 21.88
N TYR A 436 -7.43 -15.65 20.92
CA TYR A 436 -6.23 -14.82 20.91
C TYR A 436 -6.55 -13.33 21.09
N ALA A 437 -7.45 -12.77 20.28
CA ALA A 437 -7.78 -11.34 20.31
C ALA A 437 -8.83 -10.95 21.37
N ASN A 438 -9.44 -11.93 22.05
CA ASN A 438 -10.50 -11.72 23.03
C ASN A 438 -11.72 -10.93 22.49
N VAL A 439 -12.03 -11.11 21.20
CA VAL A 439 -13.19 -10.57 20.50
C VAL A 439 -14.33 -11.59 20.51
N GLY A 440 -15.53 -11.15 20.86
CA GLY A 440 -16.72 -12.01 20.93
C GLY A 440 -17.19 -12.44 19.54
N THR A 441 -17.41 -13.74 19.35
CA THR A 441 -17.82 -14.33 18.06
C THR A 441 -19.25 -14.88 18.07
N TRP A 442 -20.15 -14.28 18.84
CA TRP A 442 -21.53 -14.74 18.91
C TRP A 442 -22.33 -14.22 17.71
N SER A 443 -23.24 -15.06 17.20
CA SER A 443 -24.22 -14.73 16.16
C SER A 443 -25.51 -15.50 16.45
N ASP A 444 -26.66 -14.94 16.09
CA ASP A 444 -27.93 -15.65 16.11
C ASP A 444 -28.18 -16.48 14.84
N GLY A 445 -27.28 -16.40 13.84
CA GLY A 445 -27.35 -17.14 12.59
C GLY A 445 -28.45 -16.67 11.63
N SER A 446 -29.16 -15.59 11.95
CA SER A 446 -30.31 -15.13 11.16
C SER A 446 -29.90 -14.73 9.73
N ARG A 447 -28.77 -14.01 9.57
CA ARG A 447 -28.25 -13.60 8.25
C ARG A 447 -27.67 -14.75 7.44
N LEU A 448 -27.01 -15.71 8.09
CA LEU A 448 -26.54 -16.92 7.40
C LEU A 448 -27.73 -17.77 6.92
N SER A 449 -28.77 -17.88 7.73
CA SER A 449 -29.95 -18.71 7.42
C SER A 449 -30.75 -18.24 6.21
N THR A 450 -30.56 -16.99 5.74
CA THR A 450 -31.19 -16.50 4.50
C THR A 450 -30.43 -16.91 3.24
N LYS A 451 -29.18 -17.39 3.37
CA LYS A 451 -28.35 -17.78 2.23
C LYS A 451 -28.86 -19.10 1.64
N PRO A 452 -28.96 -19.23 0.31
CA PRO A 452 -29.54 -20.41 -0.34
C PRO A 452 -28.85 -21.73 0.03
N ASP A 453 -27.55 -21.68 0.31
CA ASP A 453 -26.70 -22.81 0.64
C ASP A 453 -26.33 -22.91 2.13
N ALA A 454 -27.07 -22.24 3.01
CA ALA A 454 -26.87 -22.35 4.46
C ALA A 454 -26.90 -23.81 4.94
N GLY A 455 -27.76 -24.65 4.36
CA GLY A 455 -27.84 -26.07 4.69
C GLY A 455 -26.59 -26.90 4.33
N ALA A 456 -25.66 -26.36 3.54
CA ALA A 456 -24.40 -27.02 3.20
C ALA A 456 -23.29 -26.75 4.22
N VAL A 457 -23.51 -25.82 5.16
CA VAL A 457 -22.54 -25.47 6.20
C VAL A 457 -22.40 -26.64 7.17
N SER A 458 -21.16 -27.04 7.43
CA SER A 458 -20.89 -28.08 8.41
C SER A 458 -21.31 -27.64 9.81
N SER A 459 -21.90 -28.54 10.59
CA SER A 459 -22.39 -28.21 11.95
C SER A 459 -21.32 -27.67 12.88
N TRP A 460 -20.06 -28.09 12.72
CA TRP A 460 -18.91 -27.60 13.48
C TRP A 460 -18.43 -26.19 13.05
N ALA A 461 -18.81 -25.75 11.84
CA ALA A 461 -18.45 -24.44 11.30
C ALA A 461 -19.56 -23.40 11.47
N TRP A 462 -20.80 -23.84 11.78
CA TRP A 462 -22.00 -23.00 11.77
C TRP A 462 -21.83 -21.68 12.54
N ASP A 463 -21.44 -21.75 13.82
CA ASP A 463 -21.33 -20.56 14.67
C ASP A 463 -20.28 -19.58 14.16
N ALA A 464 -19.13 -20.09 13.70
CA ALA A 464 -18.05 -19.26 13.18
C ALA A 464 -18.44 -18.60 11.84
N LEU A 465 -19.10 -19.34 10.95
CA LEU A 465 -19.52 -18.83 9.67
C LEU A 465 -20.68 -17.84 9.81
N ALA A 466 -21.59 -18.08 10.75
CA ALA A 466 -22.68 -17.15 11.08
C ALA A 466 -22.13 -15.80 11.56
N TRP A 467 -21.17 -15.83 12.50
CA TRP A 467 -20.46 -14.64 12.94
C TRP A 467 -19.70 -13.96 11.79
N ALA A 468 -19.02 -14.72 10.94
CA ALA A 468 -18.30 -14.16 9.79
C ALA A 468 -19.24 -13.46 8.80
N VAL A 469 -20.45 -13.98 8.59
CA VAL A 469 -21.49 -13.32 7.77
C VAL A 469 -21.96 -12.03 8.43
N ASP A 470 -22.18 -12.05 9.75
CA ASP A 470 -22.64 -10.88 10.50
C ASP A 470 -21.62 -9.73 10.45
N CYS A 471 -20.34 -10.05 10.60
CA CYS A 471 -19.24 -9.09 10.51
C CYS A 471 -18.90 -8.67 9.06
N GLY A 472 -19.51 -9.30 8.04
CA GLY A 472 -19.19 -9.03 6.64
C GLY A 472 -17.81 -9.56 6.20
N ILE A 473 -17.16 -10.39 7.03
CA ILE A 473 -15.95 -11.15 6.66
C ILE A 473 -16.27 -12.03 5.45
N ILE A 474 -17.47 -12.63 5.42
CA ILE A 474 -17.98 -13.36 4.26
C ILE A 474 -19.37 -12.82 3.85
N ALA A 475 -19.42 -12.06 2.77
CA ALA A 475 -20.70 -11.58 2.21
C ALA A 475 -21.40 -12.64 1.35
N GLY A 476 -20.61 -13.51 0.70
CA GLY A 476 -21.03 -14.46 -0.32
C GLY A 476 -20.62 -13.99 -1.73
N THR A 477 -20.65 -14.92 -2.69
CA THR A 477 -20.33 -14.66 -4.09
C THR A 477 -21.64 -14.55 -4.87
N PRO A 478 -21.95 -13.40 -5.51
CA PRO A 478 -23.19 -13.26 -6.27
C PRO A 478 -23.17 -14.16 -7.51
N ASP A 479 -24.28 -14.84 -7.77
CA ASP A 479 -24.53 -15.48 -9.06
C ASP A 479 -24.96 -14.44 -10.13
N ALA A 480 -25.21 -14.90 -11.35
CA ALA A 480 -25.63 -14.05 -12.47
C ALA A 480 -26.92 -13.24 -12.21
N ASN A 481 -27.72 -13.63 -11.21
CA ASN A 481 -28.95 -12.95 -10.83
C ASN A 481 -28.77 -12.07 -9.58
N GLY A 482 -27.55 -11.91 -9.09
CA GLY A 482 -27.23 -11.14 -7.87
C GLY A 482 -27.58 -11.87 -6.58
N THR A 483 -27.88 -13.17 -6.62
CA THR A 483 -28.11 -13.96 -5.40
C THR A 483 -26.76 -14.35 -4.80
N GLU A 484 -26.50 -14.01 -3.55
CA GLU A 484 -25.22 -14.29 -2.88
C GLU A 484 -25.17 -15.70 -2.29
N TRP A 485 -24.17 -16.48 -2.70
CA TRP A 485 -23.90 -17.85 -2.24
C TRP A 485 -22.68 -17.89 -1.33
N ILE A 486 -22.73 -18.65 -0.24
CA ILE A 486 -21.59 -18.72 0.70
C ILE A 486 -20.49 -19.67 0.21
N THR A 487 -20.88 -20.74 -0.47
CA THR A 487 -20.07 -21.87 -0.96
C THR A 487 -19.14 -22.44 0.12
N PRO A 488 -19.67 -22.81 1.31
CA PRO A 488 -18.87 -23.06 2.51
C PRO A 488 -17.79 -24.14 2.35
N GLN A 489 -18.09 -25.17 1.56
CA GLN A 489 -17.19 -26.33 1.35
C GLN A 489 -16.22 -26.15 0.18
N ASN A 490 -16.34 -25.07 -0.61
CA ASN A 490 -15.38 -24.78 -1.68
C ASN A 490 -14.07 -24.27 -1.06
N ASN A 491 -12.97 -24.53 -1.76
CA ASN A 491 -11.68 -23.96 -1.42
C ASN A 491 -11.72 -22.44 -1.59
N ALA A 492 -11.12 -21.71 -0.65
CA ALA A 492 -10.92 -20.28 -0.79
C ALA A 492 -9.77 -20.02 -1.77
N THR A 493 -10.01 -19.17 -2.77
CA THR A 493 -8.92 -18.59 -3.56
C THR A 493 -8.14 -17.58 -2.73
N ARG A 494 -6.92 -17.24 -3.16
CA ARG A 494 -6.11 -16.22 -2.49
C ARG A 494 -6.77 -14.84 -2.48
N ALA A 495 -7.44 -14.43 -3.56
CA ALA A 495 -8.17 -13.16 -3.62
C ALA A 495 -9.37 -13.13 -2.66
N GLU A 496 -10.18 -14.19 -2.61
CA GLU A 496 -11.29 -14.29 -1.65
C GLU A 496 -10.80 -14.25 -0.21
N ALA A 497 -9.72 -14.97 0.09
CA ALA A 497 -9.11 -14.93 1.41
C ALA A 497 -8.51 -13.57 1.74
N ALA A 498 -7.92 -12.87 0.77
CA ALA A 498 -7.42 -11.50 0.98
C ALA A 498 -8.54 -10.57 1.43
N LYS A 499 -9.72 -10.69 0.81
CA LYS A 499 -10.92 -9.94 1.24
C LYS A 499 -11.34 -10.31 2.66
N MET A 500 -11.44 -11.60 2.95
CA MET A 500 -11.82 -12.09 4.29
C MET A 500 -10.84 -11.61 5.36
N LEU A 501 -9.53 -11.72 5.09
CA LEU A 501 -8.45 -11.28 5.98
C LEU A 501 -8.45 -9.76 6.16
N THR A 502 -8.64 -9.00 5.09
CA THR A 502 -8.73 -7.53 5.16
C THR A 502 -9.91 -7.13 6.05
N LYS A 503 -11.09 -7.68 5.80
CA LYS A 503 -12.27 -7.42 6.65
C LYS A 503 -12.03 -7.81 8.10
N PHE A 504 -11.45 -8.98 8.34
CA PHE A 504 -11.18 -9.43 9.70
C PHE A 504 -10.16 -8.57 10.44
N LEU A 505 -8.98 -8.37 9.85
CA LEU A 505 -7.85 -7.71 10.53
C LEU A 505 -8.01 -6.19 10.61
N ARG A 506 -8.76 -5.58 9.69
CA ARG A 506 -8.96 -4.12 9.64
C ARG A 506 -10.26 -3.66 10.28
N ASP A 507 -11.36 -4.40 10.06
CA ASP A 507 -12.70 -3.92 10.41
C ASP A 507 -13.29 -4.63 11.65
N VAL A 508 -12.70 -5.75 12.10
CA VAL A 508 -13.24 -6.59 13.20
C VAL A 508 -12.32 -6.65 14.42
N LEU A 509 -11.01 -6.78 14.21
CA LEU A 509 -10.00 -6.60 15.27
C LEU A 509 -9.76 -5.11 15.52
#